data_AF-A0A062VEA3-F1
#
_entry.id   AF-A0A062VEA3-F1
#
_cell.length_a   1.000
_cell.length_b   1.000
_cell.length_c   1.000
_cell.angle_alpha   90.00
_cell.angle_beta   90.00
_cell.angle_gamma   90.00
#
_symmetry.space_group_name_H-M   'P 1'
#
loop_
_entity.id
_entity.type
_entity.pdbx_description
1 polymer ?
#
loop_
_entity_poly.entity_id
_entity_poly.type
_entity_poly.pdbx_seq_one_letter_code
_entity_poly.pdbx_strand_id
1 'polypeptide(L)'
;MGNWIATTEGIIVADVIRWTEGIYEKRRRKNAKSRRIGERQVTAEVLEVTDDGWLKLLVRTCTITQDDYAGSRLPQLKAGNEIKRARKTVERGKPERLLWSDETARAFADPST
;
A
#
# COMPACT_ATOMS: atom_id res chain seq x y z
N MET A 1 -11.16 6.28 15.73
CA MET A 1 -10.47 6.55 14.45
C MET A 1 -9.03 6.88 14.79
N GLY A 2 -8.05 6.21 14.18
CA GLY A 2 -6.64 6.49 14.47
C GLY A 2 -6.12 7.69 13.69
N ASN A 3 -5.08 8.33 14.22
CA ASN A 3 -4.41 9.47 13.59
C ASN A 3 -3.47 8.96 12.50
N TRP A 4 -3.57 9.54 11.31
CA TRP A 4 -2.71 9.20 10.18
C TRP A 4 -1.75 10.34 9.91
N ILE A 5 -0.49 10.02 9.73
CA ILE A 5 0.58 10.97 9.50
C ILE A 5 1.38 10.57 8.27
N ALA A 6 2.00 11.55 7.61
CA ALA A 6 2.87 11.27 6.47
C ALA A 6 4.02 10.34 6.89
N THR A 7 4.40 9.42 6.02
CA THR A 7 5.51 8.49 6.29
C THR A 7 6.86 9.16 5.97
N THR A 8 7.33 10.06 6.84
CA THR A 8 8.58 10.82 6.64
C THR A 8 9.83 10.07 7.11
N GLU A 9 9.69 9.23 8.12
CA GLU A 9 10.78 8.47 8.77
C GLU A 9 10.98 7.08 8.14
N GLY A 10 10.38 6.83 6.98
CA GLY A 10 10.39 5.51 6.36
C GLY A 10 9.33 4.56 6.92
N ILE A 11 9.22 3.41 6.25
CA ILE A 11 8.24 2.35 6.52
C ILE A 11 8.97 1.22 7.23
N ILE A 12 8.50 0.82 8.41
CA ILE A 12 9.06 -0.31 9.18
C ILE A 12 8.04 -1.43 9.34
N VAL A 13 8.51 -2.59 9.83
CA VAL A 13 7.64 -3.71 10.19
C VAL A 13 6.65 -3.27 11.28
N ALA A 14 5.44 -3.83 11.24
CA ALA A 14 4.30 -3.50 12.09
C ALA A 14 3.65 -2.12 11.85
N ASP A 15 4.22 -1.25 10.99
CA ASP A 15 3.49 -0.06 10.55
C ASP A 15 2.19 -0.46 9.85
N VAL A 16 1.08 0.18 10.21
CA VAL A 16 -0.14 0.14 9.41
C VAL A 16 -0.12 1.36 8.50
N ILE A 17 0.02 1.13 7.20
CA ILE A 17 0.15 2.19 6.20
C ILE A 17 -1.07 2.23 5.29
N ARG A 18 -1.36 3.40 4.74
CA ARG A 18 -2.28 3.56 3.63
C ARG A 18 -1.69 4.41 2.52
N TRP A 19 -1.95 4.03 1.28
CA TRP A 19 -1.47 4.73 0.09
C TRP A 19 -2.50 4.62 -1.04
N THR A 20 -2.39 5.51 -2.03
CA THR A 20 -3.19 5.42 -3.25
C THR A 20 -2.37 4.79 -4.37
N GLU A 21 -2.96 3.82 -5.07
CA GLU A 21 -2.36 3.21 -6.26
C GLU A 21 -3.32 3.14 -7.45
N GLY A 22 -2.76 3.22 -8.65
CA GLY A 22 -3.52 3.05 -9.89
C GLY A 22 -3.91 1.59 -10.11
N ILE A 23 -5.12 1.39 -10.62
CA ILE A 23 -5.62 0.10 -11.08
C ILE A 23 -5.42 0.03 -12.59
N TYR A 24 -4.87 -1.08 -13.07
CA TYR A 24 -4.56 -1.28 -14.48
C TYR A 24 -5.25 -2.52 -15.02
N GLU A 25 -5.73 -2.45 -16.26
CA GLU A 25 -6.31 -3.59 -16.95
C GLU A 25 -5.26 -4.70 -17.13
N LYS A 26 -5.69 -5.96 -17.02
CA LYS A 26 -4.82 -7.09 -17.34
C LYS A 26 -4.41 -6.99 -18.81
N ARG A 27 -3.10 -7.03 -19.07
CA ARG A 27 -2.57 -6.95 -20.43
C ARG A 27 -3.13 -8.11 -21.27
N ARG A 28 -3.80 -7.79 -22.38
CA ARG A 28 -4.33 -8.79 -23.33
C ARG A 28 -3.21 -9.53 -24.08
N ARG A 29 -2.06 -8.87 -24.29
CA ARG A 29 -0.86 -9.42 -24.94
C ARG A 29 0.39 -8.97 -24.19
N LYS A 30 1.48 -9.75 -24.24
CA LYS A 30 2.74 -9.49 -23.50
C LYS A 30 3.28 -8.07 -23.69
N ASN A 31 3.12 -7.51 -24.89
CA ASN A 31 3.64 -6.19 -25.28
C ASN A 31 2.57 -5.07 -25.31
N ALA A 32 1.33 -5.37 -24.91
CA ALA A 32 0.29 -4.34 -24.88
C ALA A 32 0.55 -3.36 -23.72
N LYS A 33 0.37 -2.06 -23.98
CA LYS A 33 0.42 -1.03 -22.93
C LYS A 33 -0.68 -1.30 -21.91
N SER A 34 -0.34 -1.22 -20.62
CA SER A 34 -1.33 -1.30 -19.55
C SER A 34 -2.20 -0.04 -19.57
N ARG A 35 -3.52 -0.19 -19.74
CA ARG A 35 -4.48 0.92 -19.58
C ARG A 35 -4.80 1.10 -18.10
N ARG A 36 -4.69 2.32 -17.59
CA ARG A 36 -5.22 2.67 -16.26
C ARG A 36 -6.74 2.68 -16.34
N ILE A 37 -7.38 2.03 -15.39
CA ILE A 37 -8.84 1.85 -15.34
C ILE A 37 -9.45 2.37 -14.03
N GLY A 38 -8.63 2.87 -13.11
CA GLY A 38 -9.10 3.53 -11.90
C GLY A 38 -8.00 3.74 -10.87
N GLU A 39 -8.43 4.03 -9.65
CA GLU A 39 -7.59 4.23 -8.47
C GLU A 39 -8.19 3.53 -7.25
N ARG A 40 -7.32 3.07 -6.36
CA ARG A 40 -7.71 2.57 -5.03
C ARG A 40 -6.82 3.11 -3.95
N GLN A 41 -7.40 3.35 -2.79
CA GLN A 41 -6.68 3.49 -1.54
C GLN A 41 -6.58 2.12 -0.87
N VAL A 42 -5.37 1.70 -0.54
CA VAL A 42 -5.09 0.45 0.16
C VAL A 42 -4.62 0.80 1.56
N THR A 43 -5.16 0.11 2.58
CA THR A 43 -4.60 0.11 3.93
C THR A 43 -4.08 -1.28 4.24
N ALA A 44 -2.85 -1.39 4.69
CA ALA A 44 -2.23 -2.67 5.01
C ALA A 44 -1.22 -2.55 6.15
N GLU A 45 -1.01 -3.64 6.88
CA GLU A 45 0.06 -3.78 7.86
C GLU A 45 1.31 -4.31 7.18
N VAL A 46 2.47 -3.78 7.56
CA VAL A 46 3.77 -4.21 7.05
C VAL A 46 4.24 -5.44 7.82
N LEU A 47 4.30 -6.59 7.13
CA LEU A 47 4.79 -7.84 7.68
C LEU A 47 6.31 -7.98 7.54
N GLU A 48 6.86 -7.45 6.45
CA GLU A 48 8.28 -7.58 6.12
C GLU A 48 8.71 -6.44 5.20
N VAL A 49 9.92 -5.93 5.42
CA VAL A 49 10.63 -5.01 4.52
C VAL A 49 11.88 -5.75 4.04
N THR A 50 11.95 -6.03 2.74
CA THR A 50 13.05 -6.79 2.17
C THR A 50 14.10 -5.87 1.55
N ASP A 51 15.37 -6.28 1.60
CA ASP A 51 16.50 -5.52 1.07
C ASP A 51 16.42 -5.27 -0.45
N ASP A 52 15.67 -6.11 -1.18
CA ASP A 52 15.41 -5.95 -2.62
C ASP A 52 14.34 -4.87 -2.94
N GLY A 53 13.91 -4.11 -1.94
CA GLY A 53 13.01 -2.96 -2.11
C GLY A 53 11.53 -3.34 -2.22
N TRP A 54 11.14 -4.46 -1.61
CA TRP A 54 9.75 -4.90 -1.56
C TRP A 54 9.19 -4.91 -0.13
N LEU A 55 7.87 -4.80 -0.05
CA LEU A 55 7.10 -4.88 1.17
C LEU A 55 6.18 -6.10 1.07
N LYS A 56 6.20 -6.93 2.10
CA LYS A 56 5.17 -7.93 2.35
C LYS A 56 4.12 -7.30 3.25
N LEU A 57 2.87 -7.30 2.80
CA LEU A 57 1.81 -6.50 3.42
C LEU A 57 0.56 -7.36 3.67
N LEU A 58 -0.07 -7.20 4.84
CA LEU A 58 -1.37 -7.78 5.14
C LEU A 58 -2.48 -6.75 4.89
N VAL A 59 -3.32 -6.98 3.88
CA VAL A 59 -4.40 -6.05 3.52
C VAL A 59 -5.40 -5.96 4.65
N ARG A 60 -5.66 -4.73 5.11
CA ARG A 60 -6.73 -4.42 6.09
C ARG A 60 -7.97 -3.90 5.40
N THR A 61 -7.82 -2.94 4.49
CA THR A 61 -8.91 -2.41 3.68
C THR A 61 -8.43 -2.01 2.29
N CYS A 62 -9.36 -1.96 1.36
CA CYS A 62 -9.13 -1.50 0.01
C CYS A 62 -10.39 -0.77 -0.45
N THR A 63 -10.27 0.50 -0.83
CA THR A 63 -11.40 1.32 -1.26
C THR A 63 -11.12 1.85 -2.65
N ILE A 64 -12.07 1.67 -3.58
CA ILE A 64 -11.98 2.28 -4.91
C ILE A 64 -12.21 3.79 -4.75
N THR A 65 -11.25 4.59 -5.19
CA THR A 65 -11.32 6.07 -5.09
C THR A 65 -11.65 6.72 -6.42
N GLN A 66 -11.38 6.05 -7.54
CA GLN A 66 -11.76 6.48 -8.87
C GLN A 66 -12.08 5.26 -9.73
N ASP A 67 -13.21 5.32 -10.44
CA ASP A 67 -13.65 4.28 -11.38
C ASP A 67 -13.73 4.83 -12.80
N ASP A 68 -12.74 4.50 -13.62
CA ASP A 68 -12.70 4.87 -15.05
C ASP A 68 -13.13 3.71 -15.95
N TYR A 69 -13.61 2.60 -15.37
CA TYR A 69 -13.92 1.36 -16.07
C TYR A 69 -15.42 1.20 -16.24
N ALA A 70 -15.96 1.93 -17.23
CA ALA A 70 -17.36 1.84 -17.61
C ALA A 70 -17.78 0.39 -17.94
N GLY A 71 -18.48 -0.27 -17.01
CA GLY A 71 -19.17 -1.55 -17.24
C GLY A 71 -18.57 -2.79 -16.56
N SER A 72 -17.58 -2.69 -15.66
CA SER A 72 -17.07 -3.86 -14.94
C SER A 72 -16.46 -3.52 -13.59
N ARG A 73 -16.48 -4.48 -12.66
CA ARG A 73 -15.94 -4.28 -11.30
C ARG A 73 -14.42 -4.16 -11.34
N LEU A 74 -13.91 -3.08 -10.78
CA LEU A 74 -12.48 -2.90 -10.58
C LEU A 74 -11.93 -3.93 -9.58
N PRO A 75 -10.73 -4.48 -9.82
CA PRO A 75 -10.12 -5.44 -8.92
C PRO A 75 -9.78 -4.80 -7.57
N GLN A 76 -10.48 -5.26 -6.53
CA GLN A 76 -10.29 -4.86 -5.15
C GLN A 76 -9.43 -5.91 -4.43
N LEU A 77 -8.57 -5.45 -3.51
CA LEU A 77 -7.81 -6.36 -2.65
C LEU A 77 -8.69 -6.79 -1.49
N LYS A 78 -8.71 -8.10 -1.22
CA LYS A 78 -9.48 -8.67 -0.12
C LYS A 78 -8.74 -8.43 1.21
N ALA A 79 -9.48 -7.99 2.23
CA ALA A 79 -8.97 -7.92 3.59
C ALA A 79 -8.54 -9.30 4.10
N GLY A 80 -7.43 -9.35 4.84
CA GLY A 80 -6.82 -10.59 5.33
C GLY A 80 -5.89 -11.28 4.34
N ASN A 81 -5.79 -10.81 3.09
CA ASN A 81 -4.83 -11.36 2.14
C ASN A 81 -3.45 -10.71 2.30
N GLU A 82 -2.41 -11.53 2.18
CA GLU A 82 -1.04 -11.04 2.00
C GLU A 82 -0.80 -10.60 0.55
N ILE A 83 -0.15 -9.46 0.36
CA ILE A 83 0.28 -8.96 -0.94
C ILE A 83 1.75 -8.57 -0.89
N LYS A 84 2.42 -8.61 -2.05
CA LYS A 84 3.76 -8.05 -2.24
C LYS A 84 3.67 -6.76 -3.06
N ARG A 85 4.30 -5.67 -2.62
CA ARG A 85 4.36 -4.38 -3.33
C ARG A 85 5.77 -3.81 -3.30
N ALA A 86 6.21 -3.23 -4.41
CA ALA A 86 7.50 -2.56 -4.44
C ALA A 86 7.41 -1.29 -3.58
N ARG A 87 8.39 -1.06 -2.71
CA ARG A 87 8.43 0.08 -1.79
C ARG A 87 8.26 1.41 -2.54
N LYS A 88 8.98 1.57 -3.66
CA LYS A 88 8.85 2.73 -4.57
C LYS A 88 7.43 3.00 -5.07
N THR A 89 6.61 1.95 -5.25
CA THR A 89 5.22 2.11 -5.72
C THR A 89 4.35 2.64 -4.59
N VAL A 90 4.57 2.16 -3.37
CA VAL A 90 3.89 2.63 -2.17
C VAL A 90 4.28 4.09 -1.89
N GLU A 91 5.58 4.42 -1.91
CA GLU A 91 6.11 5.78 -1.71
C GLU A 91 5.57 6.78 -2.75
N ARG A 92 5.51 6.39 -4.03
CA ARG A 92 4.88 7.21 -5.09
C ARG A 92 3.39 7.46 -4.82
N GLY A 93 2.73 6.55 -4.12
CA GLY A 93 1.35 6.67 -3.65
C GLY A 93 1.17 7.58 -2.42
N LYS A 94 2.24 8.25 -1.97
CA LYS A 94 2.28 9.16 -0.81
C LYS A 94 1.71 8.51 0.45
N PRO A 95 2.40 7.51 1.01
CA PRO A 95 1.87 6.70 2.08
C PRO A 95 1.75 7.51 3.37
N GLU A 96 0.65 7.30 4.08
CA GLU A 96 0.45 7.72 5.45
C GLU A 96 0.55 6.51 6.36
N ARG A 97 1.20 6.64 7.51
CA ARG A 97 1.20 5.62 8.56
C ARG A 97 0.21 5.97 9.66
N LEU A 98 -0.41 4.96 10.24
CA LEU A 98 -1.18 5.09 11.46
C LEU A 98 -0.19 5.39 12.59
N LEU A 99 -0.48 6.43 13.38
CA LEU A 99 0.29 6.74 14.57
C LEU A 99 0.18 5.58 15.56
N TRP A 100 1.32 5.10 16.06
CA TRP A 100 1.36 4.07 17.08
C TRP A 100 0.79 4.61 18.39
N SER A 101 0.23 3.74 19.22
CA SER A 101 -0.16 4.13 20.58
C SER A 101 1.04 4.52 21.44
N ASP A 102 2.20 3.91 21.16
CA ASP A 102 3.48 4.21 21.77
C ASP A 102 4.53 4.44 20.67
N GLU A 103 4.83 5.71 20.40
CA GLU A 103 5.85 6.09 19.40
C GLU A 103 7.28 5.82 19.89
N THR A 104 7.50 5.66 21.20
CA THR A 104 8.84 5.27 21.68
C THR A 104 9.14 3.82 21.31
N ALA A 105 8.15 2.94 21.39
CA ALA A 105 8.28 1.56 20.90
C ALA A 105 8.59 1.51 19.40
N ARG A 106 8.01 2.42 18.61
CA ARG A 106 8.33 2.53 17.18
C ARG A 106 9.78 2.95 16.95
N ALA A 107 10.29 3.91 17.73
CA ALA A 107 11.68 4.38 17.61
C ALA A 107 12.69 3.26 17.89
N PHE A 108 12.43 2.37 18.86
CA PHE A 108 13.27 1.19 19.10
C PHE A 108 13.14 0.10 18.04
N ALA A 109 12.01 0.04 17.33
CA ALA A 109 11.77 -0.92 16.27
C ALA A 109 12.38 -0.49 14.93
N ASP A 110 12.75 0.78 14.78
CA ASP A 110 13.47 1.27 13.61
C ASP A 110 14.94 0.80 13.68
N PRO A 111 15.40 -0.05 12.76
CA PRO A 111 16.77 -0.57 12.76
C PRO A 111 17.85 0.49 12.43
N SER A 112 17.44 1.74 12.20
CA SER A 112 18.32 2.87 11.85
C SER A 112 18.89 3.64 13.06
N THR A 113 18.50 3.28 14.30
CA THR A 113 18.94 3.92 15.55
C THR A 113 20.06 3.15 16.25
#